data_AF-A0A9N9LGJ9-F1
#
_entry.id   AF-A0A9N9LGJ9-F1
#
_cell.length_a   1.000
_cell.length_b   1.000
_cell.length_c   1.000
_cell.angle_alpha   90.00
_cell.angle_beta   90.00
_cell.angle_gamma   90.00
#
_symmetry.space_group_name_H-M   'P 1'
#
loop_
_entity.id
_entity.type
_entity.pdbx_description
1 polymer ?
#
loop_
_entity_poly.entity_id
_entity_poly.type
_entity_poly.pdbx_seq_one_letter_code
_entity_poly.pdbx_strand_id
1 'polypeptide(L)'
;MFYTGLYHSHLMPSDRTGENPYWDSGEPYYDDFYTLWDTFRCTHALITLILPKRQIEIVKSLIDIWRHERFMPDGRSRNSNGRVQGGSNADNILADAYVKGLQGGINWTDGYLAMKTNAEVLPYNNFDFEDLTGSTKEGRGALPDWKKYGFVTPAYGRCISKTVEYSLNDFSLAQVAMGEAPGDVGVIYESIHVLTSSPPFIIQSLTQAFPQTNKSHPPSEVGKNPGPYPPPP
;
A
#
# COMPACT_ATOMS: atom_id res chain seq x y z
N MET A 1 -5.20 -1.68 28.27
CA MET A 1 -5.40 -1.12 26.90
C MET A 1 -4.10 -0.61 26.30
N PHE A 2 -3.46 0.45 26.82
CA PHE A 2 -2.25 1.03 26.22
C PHE A 2 -1.09 0.02 26.03
N TYR A 3 -0.62 -0.62 27.11
CA TYR A 3 0.49 -1.58 27.03
C TYR A 3 0.16 -2.81 26.17
N THR A 4 -1.09 -3.23 26.14
CA THR A 4 -1.56 -4.31 25.25
C THR A 4 -1.46 -3.89 23.77
N GLY A 5 -1.87 -2.67 23.45
CA GLY A 5 -1.72 -2.12 22.09
C GLY A 5 -0.25 -2.00 21.68
N LEU A 6 0.61 -1.53 22.60
CA LEU A 6 2.05 -1.46 22.36
C LEU A 6 2.64 -2.87 22.13
N TYR A 7 2.30 -3.85 22.97
CA TYR A 7 2.70 -5.24 22.77
C TYR A 7 2.32 -5.77 21.37
N HIS A 8 1.06 -5.59 20.94
CA HIS A 8 0.62 -6.05 19.62
C HIS A 8 1.31 -5.33 18.46
N SER A 9 1.64 -4.05 18.59
CA SER A 9 2.37 -3.31 17.55
C SER A 9 3.81 -3.80 17.31
N HIS A 10 4.36 -4.64 18.21
CA HIS A 10 5.73 -5.14 18.12
C HIS A 10 5.83 -6.56 17.57
N LEU A 11 4.70 -7.26 17.37
CA LEU A 11 4.68 -8.66 16.94
C LEU A 11 5.10 -8.86 15.49
N MET A 12 4.89 -7.86 14.62
CA MET A 12 5.12 -7.97 13.18
C MET A 12 5.73 -6.68 12.61
N PRO A 13 6.61 -6.77 11.59
CA PRO A 13 7.18 -8.00 11.01
C PRO A 13 8.17 -8.69 11.97
N SER A 14 8.38 -10.00 11.79
CA SER A 14 9.30 -10.78 12.64
C SER A 14 10.71 -10.78 12.06
N ASP A 15 11.72 -10.66 12.92
CA ASP A 15 13.12 -10.84 12.52
C ASP A 15 13.39 -12.35 12.37
N ARG A 16 13.83 -12.74 11.17
CA ARG A 16 14.19 -14.10 10.76
C ARG A 16 15.58 -14.14 10.13
N THR A 17 16.45 -13.22 10.54
CA THR A 17 17.83 -13.14 10.03
C THR A 17 18.54 -14.48 10.19
N GLY A 18 19.10 -15.02 9.10
CA GLY A 18 19.75 -16.33 9.06
C GLY A 18 18.81 -17.53 8.87
N GLU A 19 17.50 -17.33 8.72
CA GLU A 19 16.51 -18.41 8.58
C GLU A 19 15.89 -18.51 7.17
N ASN A 20 16.34 -17.71 6.20
CA ASN A 20 15.83 -17.78 4.83
C ASN A 20 16.35 -19.04 4.11
N PRO A 21 15.49 -19.94 3.62
CA PRO A 21 15.91 -21.19 2.98
C PRO A 21 16.25 -21.03 1.49
N TYR A 22 15.98 -19.88 0.88
CA TYR A 22 16.06 -19.69 -0.58
C TYR A 22 17.31 -18.94 -1.03
N TRP A 23 17.83 -18.04 -0.22
CA TRP A 23 19.08 -17.33 -0.49
C TRP A 23 19.82 -17.00 0.80
N ASP A 24 21.13 -16.85 0.69
CA ASP A 24 22.01 -16.40 1.77
C ASP A 24 22.41 -14.94 1.51
N SER A 25 22.23 -14.08 2.50
CA SER A 25 22.49 -12.64 2.44
C SER A 25 23.07 -12.17 3.76
N GLY A 26 24.03 -11.23 3.68
CA GLY A 26 24.57 -10.55 4.87
C GLY A 26 23.64 -9.47 5.43
N GLU A 27 22.48 -9.26 4.82
CA GLU A 27 21.48 -8.29 5.25
C GLU A 27 20.52 -8.87 6.31
N PRO A 28 19.94 -8.04 7.19
CA PRO A 28 18.84 -8.47 8.03
C PRO A 28 17.67 -8.99 7.20
N TYR A 29 17.02 -10.06 7.68
CA TYR A 29 15.86 -10.64 7.02
C TYR A 29 14.64 -10.59 7.93
N TYR A 30 13.62 -9.86 7.50
CA TYR A 30 12.32 -9.79 8.15
C TYR A 30 11.27 -10.50 7.29
N ASP A 31 10.32 -11.17 7.93
CA ASP A 31 9.19 -11.84 7.27
C ASP A 31 7.88 -11.47 8.01
N ASP A 32 6.77 -12.11 7.63
CA ASP A 32 5.44 -11.84 8.19
C ASP A 32 4.95 -10.41 7.94
N PHE A 33 5.30 -9.85 6.78
CA PHE A 33 4.69 -8.66 6.22
C PHE A 33 3.27 -8.96 5.72
N TYR A 34 2.35 -9.41 6.58
CA TYR A 34 1.03 -9.90 6.13
C TYR A 34 0.25 -8.89 5.28
N THR A 35 0.42 -7.60 5.57
CA THR A 35 -0.28 -6.51 4.89
C THR A 35 0.45 -5.20 5.12
N LEU A 36 1.33 -4.83 4.19
CA LEU A 36 1.95 -3.51 4.23
C LEU A 36 0.93 -2.41 4.00
N TRP A 37 -0.12 -2.69 3.24
CA TRP A 37 -1.29 -1.82 3.07
C TRP A 37 -1.82 -1.33 4.43
N ASP A 38 -1.97 -2.19 5.43
CA ASP A 38 -2.38 -1.76 6.77
C ASP A 38 -1.24 -1.09 7.56
N THR A 39 -0.05 -1.70 7.58
CA THR A 39 1.01 -1.30 8.51
C THR A 39 1.71 0.00 8.13
N PHE A 40 1.74 0.39 6.85
CA PHE A 40 2.38 1.64 6.42
C PHE A 40 1.73 2.88 7.04
N ARG A 41 0.42 2.80 7.34
CA ARG A 41 -0.38 3.94 7.81
C ARG A 41 -0.02 4.40 9.23
N CYS A 42 0.33 3.46 10.10
CA CYS A 42 0.58 3.74 11.51
C CYS A 42 1.76 2.96 12.09
N THR A 43 1.82 1.64 11.87
CA THR A 43 2.79 0.76 12.55
C THR A 43 4.22 1.11 12.18
N HIS A 44 4.54 1.25 10.89
CA HIS A 44 5.91 1.61 10.49
C HIS A 44 6.27 3.03 10.94
N ALA A 45 5.36 3.99 10.82
CA ALA A 45 5.60 5.34 11.33
C ALA A 45 5.89 5.35 12.85
N LEU A 46 5.20 4.52 13.63
CA LEU A 46 5.49 4.32 15.06
C LEU A 46 6.86 3.69 15.26
N ILE A 47 7.17 2.58 14.58
CA ILE A 47 8.48 1.89 14.68
C ILE A 47 9.62 2.85 14.33
N THR A 48 9.47 3.69 13.30
CA THR A 48 10.46 4.72 12.93
C THR A 48 10.78 5.64 14.10
N LEU A 49 9.79 6.00 14.93
CA LEU A 49 9.97 6.91 16.06
C LEU A 49 10.56 6.22 17.30
N ILE A 50 10.06 5.03 17.65
CA ILE A 50 10.41 4.39 18.94
C ILE A 50 11.50 3.31 18.81
N LEU A 51 11.70 2.76 17.61
CA LEU A 51 12.65 1.68 17.31
C LEU A 51 13.36 1.90 15.95
N PRO A 52 14.07 3.03 15.77
CA PRO A 52 14.65 3.39 14.47
C PRO A 52 15.64 2.34 13.92
N LYS A 53 16.40 1.66 14.80
CA LYS A 53 17.29 0.56 14.40
C LYS A 53 16.54 -0.59 13.74
N ARG A 54 15.42 -1.01 14.33
CA ARG A 54 14.54 -2.04 13.77
C ARG A 54 13.96 -1.60 12.44
N GLN A 55 13.55 -0.33 12.31
CA GLN A 55 13.04 0.20 11.05
C GLN A 55 14.10 0.18 9.95
N ILE A 56 15.35 0.53 10.26
CA ILE A 56 16.48 0.44 9.32
C ILE A 56 16.62 -0.99 8.81
N GLU A 57 16.63 -1.98 9.70
CA GLU A 57 16.74 -3.39 9.32
C GLU A 57 15.55 -3.87 8.48
N ILE A 58 14.33 -3.44 8.81
CA ILE A 58 13.13 -3.72 8.01
C ILE A 58 13.28 -3.16 6.59
N VAL A 59 13.72 -1.91 6.43
CA VAL A 59 13.92 -1.29 5.11
C VAL A 59 14.99 -2.04 4.32
N LYS A 60 16.11 -2.39 4.97
CA LYS A 60 17.17 -3.20 4.34
C LYS A 60 16.63 -4.56 3.88
N SER A 61 15.81 -5.22 4.70
CA SER A 61 15.18 -6.48 4.34
C SER A 61 14.22 -6.35 3.15
N LEU A 62 13.40 -5.29 3.06
CA LEU A 62 12.51 -5.08 1.92
C LEU A 62 13.31 -4.91 0.61
N ILE A 63 14.41 -4.17 0.67
CA ILE A 63 15.32 -3.98 -0.48
C ILE A 63 15.99 -5.32 -0.85
N ASP A 64 16.44 -6.09 0.13
CA ASP A 64 17.07 -7.39 -0.13
C ASP A 64 16.10 -8.40 -0.74
N ILE A 65 14.84 -8.42 -0.25
CA ILE A 65 13.78 -9.21 -0.88
C ILE A 65 13.61 -8.80 -2.35
N TRP A 66 13.60 -7.49 -2.66
CA TRP A 66 13.54 -7.03 -4.05
C TRP A 66 14.73 -7.51 -4.90
N ARG A 67 15.96 -7.55 -4.36
CA ARG A 67 17.14 -8.04 -5.10
C ARG A 67 16.98 -9.50 -5.54
N HIS A 68 16.33 -10.32 -4.71
CA HIS A 68 16.18 -11.76 -4.95
C HIS A 68 14.86 -12.16 -5.63
N GLU A 69 13.77 -11.44 -5.33
CA GLU A 69 12.40 -11.75 -5.78
C GLU A 69 11.88 -10.75 -6.83
N ARG A 70 12.72 -9.79 -7.25
CA ARG A 70 12.45 -8.76 -8.27
C ARG A 70 11.43 -7.68 -7.88
N PHE A 71 10.52 -7.94 -6.94
CA PHE A 71 9.56 -6.97 -6.42
C PHE A 71 9.65 -6.89 -4.90
N MET A 72 9.42 -5.69 -4.34
CA MET A 72 9.15 -5.61 -2.91
C MET A 72 7.77 -6.20 -2.62
N PRO A 73 7.59 -6.92 -1.50
CA PRO A 73 6.30 -7.49 -1.14
C PRO A 73 5.34 -6.37 -0.72
N ASP A 74 4.05 -6.51 -1.05
CA ASP A 74 2.96 -5.79 -0.37
C ASP A 74 2.33 -6.67 0.73
N GLY A 75 2.40 -7.99 0.52
CA GLY A 75 2.17 -9.03 1.51
C GLY A 75 3.31 -10.04 1.44
N ARG A 76 3.74 -10.61 2.57
CA ARG A 76 4.70 -11.72 2.63
C ARG A 76 4.49 -12.55 3.90
N SER A 77 4.52 -13.87 3.76
CA SER A 77 4.58 -14.79 4.89
C SER A 77 5.24 -16.09 4.46
N ARG A 78 5.98 -16.71 5.38
CA ARG A 78 6.68 -17.99 5.14
C ARG A 78 7.54 -17.93 3.89
N ASN A 79 8.33 -16.85 3.76
CA ASN A 79 9.25 -16.63 2.66
C ASN A 79 8.59 -16.55 1.27
N SER A 80 7.29 -16.30 1.18
CA SER A 80 6.57 -16.13 -0.08
C SER A 80 5.80 -14.82 -0.08
N ASN A 81 5.83 -14.11 -1.21
CA ASN A 81 4.95 -12.95 -1.41
C ASN A 81 3.48 -13.41 -1.36
N GLY A 82 2.72 -12.68 -0.55
CA GLY A 82 1.29 -12.81 -0.34
C GLY A 82 0.51 -11.87 -1.25
N ARG A 83 -0.71 -11.50 -0.84
CA ARG A 83 -1.62 -10.72 -1.69
C ARG A 83 -1.32 -9.22 -1.68
N VAL A 84 -1.38 -8.60 -2.86
CA VAL A 84 -1.43 -7.15 -3.08
C VAL A 84 -2.86 -6.65 -2.91
N GLN A 85 -3.06 -5.68 -2.01
CA GLN A 85 -4.42 -5.19 -1.68
C GLN A 85 -4.88 -4.02 -2.55
N GLY A 86 -3.94 -3.26 -3.12
CA GLY A 86 -4.28 -2.16 -4.03
C GLY A 86 -3.08 -1.47 -4.68
N GLY A 87 -1.96 -1.38 -3.96
CA GLY A 87 -0.75 -0.66 -4.37
C GLY A 87 0.53 -1.39 -4.02
N SER A 88 1.66 -0.70 -4.14
CA SER A 88 2.98 -1.17 -3.70
C SER A 88 3.39 -0.41 -2.43
N ASN A 89 2.87 -0.82 -1.26
CA ASN A 89 2.97 0.00 -0.04
C ASN A 89 4.33 -0.08 0.66
N ALA A 90 5.21 -1.00 0.26
CA ALA A 90 6.63 -0.94 0.60
C ALA A 90 7.23 0.42 0.19
N ASP A 91 6.77 1.02 -0.91
CA ASP A 91 7.22 2.33 -1.39
C ASP A 91 6.96 3.42 -0.33
N ASN A 92 5.78 3.39 0.30
CA ASN A 92 5.42 4.37 1.34
C ASN A 92 6.30 4.22 2.59
N ILE A 93 6.69 3.00 2.94
CA ILE A 93 7.56 2.71 4.08
C ILE A 93 8.99 3.20 3.82
N LEU A 94 9.51 2.94 2.61
CA LEU A 94 10.84 3.41 2.20
C LEU A 94 10.88 4.94 2.15
N ALA A 95 9.86 5.57 1.56
CA ALA A 95 9.78 7.03 1.50
C ALA A 95 9.71 7.68 2.88
N ASP A 96 8.90 7.16 3.80
CA ASP A 96 8.83 7.66 5.18
C ASP A 96 10.18 7.60 5.89
N ALA A 97 10.90 6.48 5.76
CA ALA A 97 12.24 6.32 6.30
C ALA A 97 13.25 7.27 5.64
N TYR A 98 13.17 7.46 4.32
CA TYR A 98 14.05 8.35 3.56
C TYR A 98 13.89 9.81 3.99
N VAL A 99 12.67 10.34 3.98
CA VAL A 99 12.42 11.76 4.29
C VAL A 99 12.69 12.09 5.77
N LYS A 100 12.58 11.11 6.67
CA LYS A 100 12.99 11.25 8.08
C LYS A 100 14.49 11.10 8.29
N GLY A 101 15.26 10.87 7.22
CA GLY A 101 16.72 10.82 7.25
C GLY A 101 17.26 9.60 7.98
N LEU A 102 16.57 8.45 7.93
CA LEU A 102 17.10 7.22 8.51
C LEU A 102 18.39 6.82 7.78
N GLN A 103 19.46 6.77 8.55
CA GLN A 103 20.79 6.34 8.12
C GLN A 103 21.16 5.06 8.85
N GLY A 104 21.99 4.21 8.24
CA GLY A 104 22.38 2.94 8.85
C GLY A 104 22.83 1.90 7.83
N GLY A 105 23.52 2.34 6.78
CA GLY A 105 23.92 1.46 5.68
C GLY A 105 22.76 1.01 4.79
N ILE A 106 21.65 1.74 4.76
CA ILE A 106 20.59 1.52 3.76
C ILE A 106 21.16 1.95 2.40
N ASN A 107 21.14 1.05 1.43
CA ASN A 107 21.46 1.39 0.05
C ASN A 107 20.23 2.06 -0.60
N TRP A 108 20.17 3.39 -0.51
CA TRP A 108 19.04 4.16 -1.04
C TRP A 108 18.96 4.16 -2.56
N THR A 109 20.08 3.94 -3.26
CA THR A 109 20.08 3.75 -4.71
C THR A 109 19.33 2.46 -5.09
N ASP A 110 19.60 1.35 -4.40
CA ASP A 110 18.82 0.11 -4.57
C ASP A 110 17.36 0.31 -4.14
N GLY A 111 17.12 1.03 -3.03
CA GLY A 111 15.77 1.35 -2.58
C GLY A 111 14.95 2.11 -3.62
N TYR A 112 15.56 3.10 -4.26
CA TYR A 112 14.95 3.83 -5.38
C TYR A 112 14.67 2.90 -6.57
N LEU A 113 15.62 2.05 -6.96
CA LEU A 113 15.44 1.08 -8.05
C LEU A 113 14.32 0.06 -7.73
N ALA A 114 14.18 -0.32 -6.46
CA ALA A 114 13.11 -1.20 -6.00
C ALA A 114 11.73 -0.55 -6.15
N MET A 115 11.58 0.69 -5.69
CA MET A 115 10.35 1.46 -5.85
C MET A 115 10.02 1.72 -7.33
N LYS A 116 11.03 2.06 -8.13
CA LYS A 116 10.88 2.22 -9.58
C LYS A 116 10.44 0.92 -10.25
N THR A 117 10.96 -0.23 -9.81
CA THR A 117 10.54 -1.55 -10.32
C THR A 117 9.06 -1.79 -10.05
N ASN A 118 8.58 -1.50 -8.84
CA ASN A 118 7.16 -1.60 -8.49
C ASN A 118 6.27 -0.70 -9.36
N ALA A 119 6.73 0.53 -9.65
CA ALA A 119 5.99 1.50 -10.44
C ALA A 119 5.99 1.21 -11.94
N GLU A 120 7.09 0.69 -12.49
CA GLU A 120 7.31 0.67 -13.93
C GLU A 120 7.19 -0.72 -14.57
N VAL A 121 7.37 -1.79 -13.80
CA VAL A 121 7.38 -3.16 -14.33
C VAL A 121 6.04 -3.83 -14.08
N LEU A 122 5.40 -4.30 -15.16
CA LEU A 122 4.16 -5.07 -15.08
C LEU A 122 4.46 -6.46 -14.50
N PRO A 123 3.92 -6.82 -13.32
CA PRO A 123 4.04 -8.16 -12.76
C PRO A 123 3.27 -9.20 -13.60
N TYR A 124 3.67 -10.46 -13.51
CA TYR A 124 2.96 -11.56 -14.15
C TYR A 124 1.54 -11.71 -13.55
N ASN A 125 0.53 -11.81 -14.41
CA ASN A 125 -0.83 -12.10 -13.98
C ASN A 125 -0.93 -13.58 -13.55
N ASN A 126 -1.10 -13.81 -12.25
CA ASN A 126 -1.22 -15.14 -11.66
C ASN A 126 -2.62 -15.75 -11.79
N PHE A 127 -3.56 -15.07 -12.44
CA PHE A 127 -4.94 -15.52 -12.66
C PHE A 127 -5.62 -15.99 -11.36
N ASP A 128 -5.45 -15.21 -10.29
CA ASP A 128 -6.09 -15.47 -9.00
C ASP A 128 -7.62 -15.35 -9.16
N PHE A 129 -8.35 -16.27 -8.56
CA PHE A 129 -9.81 -16.34 -8.68
C PHE A 129 -10.52 -15.09 -8.13
N GLU A 130 -9.87 -14.34 -7.22
CA GLU A 130 -10.40 -13.09 -6.67
C GLU A 130 -10.22 -11.88 -7.61
N ASP A 131 -9.20 -11.91 -8.48
CA ASP A 131 -8.89 -10.83 -9.41
C ASP A 131 -8.17 -11.39 -10.63
N LEU A 132 -8.95 -11.82 -11.63
CA LEU A 132 -8.43 -12.37 -12.88
C LEU A 132 -7.75 -11.31 -13.77
N THR A 133 -7.88 -10.03 -13.42
CA THR A 133 -7.53 -8.90 -14.29
C THR A 133 -6.05 -8.52 -14.21
N GLY A 134 -5.34 -8.90 -13.15
CA GLY A 134 -3.92 -8.60 -12.99
C GLY A 134 -3.28 -9.36 -11.83
N SER A 135 -1.98 -9.15 -11.63
CA SER A 135 -1.27 -9.83 -10.54
C SER A 135 -1.86 -9.49 -9.18
N THR A 136 -2.09 -10.51 -8.37
CA THR A 136 -2.40 -10.37 -6.94
C THR A 136 -1.19 -10.65 -6.06
N LYS A 137 -0.03 -11.01 -6.61
CA LYS A 137 1.14 -11.43 -5.83
C LYS A 137 2.12 -10.30 -5.54
N GLU A 138 2.35 -9.42 -6.51
CA GLU A 138 3.39 -8.38 -6.41
C GLU A 138 3.12 -7.25 -7.40
N GLY A 139 3.74 -6.09 -7.16
CA GLY A 139 3.72 -4.94 -8.06
C GLY A 139 2.31 -4.40 -8.38
N ARG A 140 2.24 -3.62 -9.46
CA ARG A 140 0.99 -2.96 -9.90
C ARG A 140 0.29 -3.78 -10.98
N GLY A 141 -0.70 -4.58 -10.59
CA GLY A 141 -1.44 -5.44 -11.53
C GLY A 141 -2.24 -4.70 -12.62
N ALA A 142 -2.61 -3.44 -12.39
CA ALA A 142 -3.36 -2.60 -13.34
C ALA A 142 -2.48 -1.54 -14.03
N LEU A 143 -1.17 -1.80 -14.15
CA LEU A 143 -0.21 -0.85 -14.70
C LEU A 143 -0.49 -0.39 -16.16
N PRO A 144 -1.03 -1.22 -17.08
CA PRO A 144 -1.33 -0.76 -18.44
C PRO A 144 -2.32 0.41 -18.47
N ASP A 145 -3.38 0.36 -17.65
CA ASP A 145 -4.34 1.45 -17.54
C ASP A 145 -3.72 2.67 -16.88
N TRP A 146 -2.97 2.47 -15.78
CA TRP A 146 -2.27 3.55 -15.09
C TRP A 146 -1.36 4.34 -16.03
N LYS A 147 -0.52 3.65 -16.81
CA LYS A 147 0.41 4.30 -17.76
C LYS A 147 -0.30 4.96 -18.94
N LYS A 148 -1.42 4.39 -19.40
CA LYS A 148 -2.14 4.90 -20.59
C LYS A 148 -3.07 6.07 -20.26
N TYR A 149 -3.77 5.99 -19.14
CA TYR A 149 -4.87 6.91 -18.80
C TYR A 149 -4.58 7.76 -17.57
N GLY A 150 -3.58 7.43 -16.75
CA GLY A 150 -3.32 8.07 -15.46
C GLY A 150 -4.35 7.71 -14.38
N PHE A 151 -5.21 6.71 -14.64
CA PHE A 151 -6.11 6.10 -13.67
C PHE A 151 -6.44 4.67 -14.09
N VAL A 152 -6.96 3.86 -13.17
CA VAL A 152 -7.36 2.48 -13.44
C VAL A 152 -8.83 2.45 -13.85
N THR A 153 -9.15 1.90 -15.01
CA THR A 153 -10.54 1.81 -15.48
C THR A 153 -11.29 0.65 -14.80
N PRO A 154 -12.63 0.60 -14.87
CA PRO A 154 -13.42 -0.54 -14.37
C PRO A 154 -13.12 -1.89 -15.04
N ALA A 155 -12.23 -1.95 -16.04
CA ALA A 155 -11.74 -3.21 -16.60
C ALA A 155 -10.89 -4.01 -15.60
N TYR A 156 -10.31 -3.34 -14.59
CA TYR A 156 -9.57 -3.98 -13.51
C TYR A 156 -10.37 -3.95 -12.20
N GLY A 157 -10.27 -5.01 -11.40
CA GLY A 157 -10.87 -5.05 -10.07
C GLY A 157 -10.28 -3.97 -9.15
N ARG A 158 -11.08 -3.45 -8.21
CA ARG A 158 -10.67 -2.42 -7.22
C ARG A 158 -10.13 -1.13 -7.87
N CYS A 159 -10.62 -0.77 -9.05
CA CYS A 159 -10.10 0.32 -9.89
C CYS A 159 -9.95 1.66 -9.16
N ILE A 160 -10.95 2.09 -8.38
CA ILE A 160 -10.89 3.35 -7.62
C ILE A 160 -9.79 3.28 -6.55
N SER A 161 -9.75 2.20 -5.77
CA SER A 161 -8.72 2.01 -4.74
C SER A 161 -7.31 1.98 -5.35
N LYS A 162 -7.10 1.18 -6.41
CA LYS A 162 -5.80 1.09 -7.10
C LYS A 162 -5.36 2.47 -7.63
N THR A 163 -6.29 3.25 -8.18
CA THR A 163 -6.01 4.61 -8.68
C THR A 163 -5.49 5.52 -7.57
N VAL A 164 -6.12 5.53 -6.40
CA VAL A 164 -5.68 6.36 -5.26
C VAL A 164 -4.35 5.84 -4.71
N GLU A 165 -4.20 4.54 -4.52
CA GLU A 165 -2.98 3.96 -3.95
C GLU A 165 -1.77 4.16 -4.88
N TYR A 166 -1.90 3.95 -6.19
CA TYR A 166 -0.81 4.19 -7.14
C TYR A 166 -0.35 5.64 -7.15
N SER A 167 -1.27 6.59 -6.98
CA SER A 167 -0.91 8.01 -6.88
C SER A 167 -0.09 8.33 -5.63
N LEU A 168 -0.43 7.71 -4.49
CA LEU A 168 0.34 7.83 -3.27
C LEU A 168 1.70 7.16 -3.40
N ASN A 169 1.77 5.99 -4.03
CA ASN A 169 3.02 5.29 -4.26
C ASN A 169 3.94 6.08 -5.21
N ASP A 170 3.39 6.72 -6.26
CA ASP A 170 4.16 7.62 -7.14
C ASP A 170 4.66 8.86 -6.39
N PHE A 171 3.86 9.43 -5.49
CA PHE A 171 4.33 10.52 -4.62
C PHE A 171 5.48 10.07 -3.73
N SER A 172 5.36 8.90 -3.10
CA SER A 172 6.42 8.29 -2.29
C SER A 172 7.70 8.07 -3.11
N LEU A 173 7.58 7.55 -4.32
CA LEU A 173 8.69 7.39 -5.27
C LEU A 173 9.33 8.74 -5.62
N ALA A 174 8.53 9.78 -5.88
CA ALA A 174 9.04 11.12 -6.15
C ALA A 174 9.86 11.68 -4.98
N GLN A 175 9.43 11.43 -3.72
CA GLN A 175 10.16 11.89 -2.53
C GLN A 175 11.57 11.30 -2.45
N VAL A 176 11.73 10.02 -2.77
CA VAL A 176 13.05 9.36 -2.79
C VAL A 176 13.84 9.76 -4.04
N ALA A 177 13.17 9.87 -5.19
CA ALA A 177 13.79 10.28 -6.45
C ALA A 177 14.43 11.67 -6.39
N MET A 178 13.87 12.61 -5.60
CA MET A 178 14.47 13.95 -5.43
C MET A 178 15.92 13.91 -4.94
N GLY A 179 16.32 12.90 -4.17
CA GLY A 179 17.71 12.74 -3.73
C GLY A 179 18.50 11.72 -4.55
N GLU A 180 17.89 10.59 -4.93
CA GLU A 180 18.62 9.49 -5.61
C GLU A 180 18.66 9.61 -7.13
N ALA A 181 17.62 10.18 -7.76
CA ALA A 181 17.51 10.31 -9.21
C ALA A 181 16.70 11.57 -9.60
N PRO A 182 17.25 12.79 -9.41
CA PRO A 182 16.51 14.04 -9.57
C PRO A 182 15.92 14.25 -10.98
N GLY A 183 16.53 13.65 -12.01
CA GLY A 183 16.06 13.72 -13.40
C GLY A 183 14.72 13.03 -13.64
N ASP A 184 14.35 12.07 -12.80
CA ASP A 184 13.12 11.27 -12.99
C ASP A 184 11.91 11.92 -12.33
N VAL A 185 12.12 12.89 -11.44
CA VAL A 185 11.08 13.54 -10.61
C VAL A 185 9.97 14.17 -11.46
N GLY A 186 10.33 14.86 -12.56
CA GLY A 186 9.34 15.49 -13.44
C GLY A 186 8.39 14.47 -14.07
N VAL A 187 8.94 13.35 -14.56
CA VAL A 187 8.16 12.27 -15.18
C VAL A 187 7.24 11.60 -14.16
N ILE A 188 7.72 11.39 -12.93
CA ILE A 188 6.92 10.81 -11.84
C ILE A 188 5.79 11.76 -11.42
N TYR A 189 6.01 13.08 -11.36
CA TYR A 189 4.93 14.01 -11.02
C TYR A 189 3.87 14.14 -12.12
N GLU A 190 4.24 13.99 -13.39
CA GLU A 190 3.29 13.98 -14.51
C GLU A 190 2.29 12.82 -14.40
N SER A 191 2.71 11.64 -13.91
CA SER A 191 1.78 10.51 -13.70
C SER A 191 0.74 10.81 -12.61
N ILE A 192 1.12 11.55 -11.56
CA ILE A 192 0.24 11.94 -10.46
C ILE A 192 -0.77 13.02 -10.90
N HIS A 193 -0.32 13.95 -11.75
CA HIS A 193 -1.08 15.14 -12.14
C HIS A 193 -2.39 14.82 -12.86
N VAL A 194 -2.52 13.63 -13.44
CA VAL A 194 -3.75 13.20 -14.11
C VAL A 194 -4.93 13.17 -13.14
N LEU A 195 -4.73 12.88 -11.85
CA LEU A 195 -5.81 12.90 -10.86
C LEU A 195 -6.23 14.31 -10.44
N THR A 196 -5.31 15.28 -10.46
CA THR A 196 -5.59 16.67 -10.08
C THR A 196 -6.14 17.50 -11.24
N SER A 197 -5.93 17.05 -12.48
CA SER A 197 -6.33 17.75 -13.71
C SER A 197 -7.38 17.01 -14.56
N SER A 198 -7.92 15.87 -14.08
CA SER A 198 -8.84 15.05 -14.88
C SER A 198 -10.25 15.66 -15.08
N PRO A 199 -10.91 15.33 -16.22
CA PRO A 199 -12.22 15.85 -16.63
C PRO A 199 -13.36 15.34 -15.70
N PRO A 200 -14.60 15.86 -15.83
CA PRO A 200 -15.74 15.55 -14.94
C PRO A 200 -16.03 14.05 -14.72
N PHE A 201 -15.49 13.14 -15.53
CA PHE A 201 -15.71 11.70 -15.46
C PHE A 201 -15.19 11.03 -14.18
N ILE A 202 -14.04 11.43 -13.61
CA ILE A 202 -13.54 10.85 -12.34
C ILE A 202 -14.44 11.25 -11.17
N ILE A 203 -14.86 12.52 -11.14
CA ILE A 203 -15.87 13.01 -10.19
C ILE A 203 -17.18 12.26 -10.40
N GLN A 204 -17.59 12.03 -11.65
CA GLN A 204 -18.84 11.34 -11.96
C GLN A 204 -18.81 9.85 -11.58
N SER A 205 -17.68 9.14 -11.76
CA SER A 205 -17.52 7.76 -11.30
C SER A 205 -17.45 7.65 -9.77
N LEU A 206 -16.82 8.63 -9.10
CA LEU A 206 -16.84 8.70 -7.63
C LEU A 206 -18.26 9.03 -7.12
N THR A 207 -19.00 9.88 -7.81
CA THR A 207 -20.39 10.24 -7.48
C THR A 207 -21.37 9.09 -7.78
N GLN A 208 -21.08 8.24 -8.76
CA GLN A 208 -21.84 7.01 -9.04
C GLN A 208 -21.49 5.88 -8.08
N ALA A 209 -20.23 5.77 -7.65
CA ALA A 209 -19.79 4.79 -6.66
C ALA A 209 -20.26 5.13 -5.24
N PHE A 210 -20.45 6.42 -4.93
CA PHE A 210 -21.09 6.91 -3.71
C PHE A 210 -22.43 7.57 -4.06
N PRO A 211 -23.53 6.81 -4.24
CA PRO A 211 -24.83 7.43 -4.33
C PRO A 211 -25.06 8.22 -3.03
N GLN A 212 -25.13 9.54 -3.14
CA GLN A 212 -25.57 10.44 -2.07
C GLN A 212 -26.86 9.86 -1.50
N THR A 213 -26.83 9.35 -0.28
CA THR A 213 -28.04 8.96 0.46
C THR A 213 -28.74 10.22 0.94
N ASN A 214 -29.17 11.07 0.02
CA ASN A 214 -30.21 12.07 0.27
C ASN A 214 -31.57 11.39 0.17
N LYS A 215 -31.83 10.44 1.08
CA LYS A 215 -33.19 10.23 1.54
C LYS A 215 -33.36 11.15 2.73
N SER A 216 -33.93 12.33 2.48
CA SER A 216 -34.56 13.12 3.52
C SER A 216 -35.60 12.23 4.21
N HIS A 217 -35.26 11.66 5.35
CA HIS A 217 -36.26 11.09 6.24
C HIS A 217 -37.13 12.25 6.73
N PRO A 218 -38.46 12.22 6.55
CA PRO A 218 -39.32 13.20 7.21
C PRO A 218 -39.15 13.01 8.73
N PRO A 219 -39.11 14.11 9.51
CA PRO A 219 -38.92 14.02 10.95
C PRO A 219 -40.03 13.17 11.57
N SER A 220 -39.63 12.12 12.28
CA SER A 220 -40.54 11.28 13.06
C SER A 220 -41.17 12.12 14.17
N GLU A 221 -42.50 12.22 14.18
CA GLU A 221 -43.26 12.75 15.31
C GLU A 221 -43.00 11.87 16.54
N VAL A 222 -42.20 12.37 17.48
CA VAL A 222 -42.12 11.84 18.83
C VAL A 222 -43.31 12.36 19.61
N GLY A 223 -44.23 11.47 19.98
CA GLY A 223 -45.15 11.71 21.09
C GLY A 223 -46.59 11.26 20.89
N LYS A 224 -46.86 9.94 20.92
CA LYS A 224 -48.15 9.39 21.43
C LYS A 224 -47.90 8.07 22.16
N ASN A 225 -48.45 7.98 23.38
CA ASN A 225 -48.35 6.87 24.35
C ASN A 225 -48.62 5.47 23.75
N PRO A 226 -47.95 4.41 24.23
CA PRO A 226 -48.33 3.04 23.90
C PRO A 226 -49.57 2.63 24.72
N GLY A 227 -50.67 2.32 24.05
CA GLY A 227 -51.79 1.58 24.65
C GLY A 227 -51.41 0.10 24.88
N PRO A 228 -52.13 -0.63 25.74
CA PRO A 228 -51.74 -1.98 26.16
C PRO A 228 -51.92 -3.01 25.04
N TYR A 229 -50.94 -3.90 24.90
CA TYR A 229 -50.96 -5.01 23.94
C TYR A 229 -52.02 -6.06 24.30
N PRO A 230 -52.72 -6.66 23.32
CA PRO A 230 -53.59 -7.82 23.55
C PRO A 230 -52.76 -9.11 23.70
N PRO A 231 -53.28 -10.13 24.41
CA PRO A 231 -52.58 -11.39 24.63
C PRO A 231 -52.59 -12.31 23.39
N PRO A 232 -51.57 -13.17 23.24
CA PRO A 232 -51.38 -14.05 22.08
C PRO A 232 -52.36 -15.25 22.04
N PRO A 233 -52.53 -15.88 20.86
CA PRO A 233 -53.49 -16.97 20.60
C PRO A 233 -53.17 -18.28 21.33
#